data_AF-A0A954G2A7-F1
#
_entry.id   AF-A0A954G2A7-F1
#
_cell.length_a   1.000
_cell.length_b   1.000
_cell.length_c   1.000
_cell.angle_alpha   90.00
_cell.angle_beta   90.00
_cell.angle_gamma   90.00
#
_symmetry.space_group_name_H-M   'P 1'
#
loop_
_entity.id
_entity.type
_entity.pdbx_description
1 polymer ?
#
loop_
_entity_poly.entity_id
_entity_poly.type
_entity_poly.pdbx_seq_one_letter_code
_entity_poly.pdbx_strand_id
1 'polypeptide(L)'
;MSKGASGVRYAEVSRETKETKVTVVLDLDGGSRRDIETGIGFFDHMLDQLAFHGEFNVGIQAEGDLIIDDHHTVEDVGLTLGTAFRRAMEA
;
A
#
# COMPACT_ATOMS: atom_id res chain seq x y z
N MET A 1 4.50 13.51 0.77
CA MET A 1 4.27 12.78 2.03
C MET A 1 4.45 13.75 3.17
N SER A 2 3.37 14.12 3.84
CA SER A 2 3.34 15.08 4.96
C SER A 2 3.62 14.38 6.30
N LYS A 3 4.83 13.83 6.48
CA LYS A 3 5.16 13.08 7.71
C LYS A 3 5.35 14.06 8.88
N GLY A 4 4.46 14.02 9.87
CA GLY A 4 4.69 14.64 11.20
C GLY A 4 3.93 15.94 11.52
N ALA A 5 2.93 16.35 10.75
CA ALA A 5 2.02 17.43 11.16
C ALA A 5 0.80 16.85 11.92
N SER A 6 0.38 17.53 12.99
CA SER A 6 -0.83 17.18 13.75
C SER A 6 -2.07 17.26 12.85
N GLY A 7 -2.88 16.20 12.83
CA GLY A 7 -4.09 16.10 12.01
C GLY A 7 -3.88 15.58 10.58
N VAL A 8 -2.70 15.06 10.24
CA VAL A 8 -2.46 14.40 8.95
C VAL A 8 -2.84 12.93 9.03
N ARG A 9 -3.73 12.50 8.13
CA ARG A 9 -4.15 11.10 7.97
C ARG A 9 -3.12 10.31 7.17
N TYR A 10 -2.02 9.96 7.84
CA TYR A 10 -0.86 9.28 7.27
C TYR A 10 -0.55 7.99 8.02
N ALA A 11 -0.12 6.95 7.29
CA ALA A 11 0.39 5.72 7.88
C ALA A 11 1.53 5.11 7.05
N GLU A 12 2.46 4.49 7.76
CA GLU A 12 3.51 3.65 7.17
C GLU A 12 3.47 2.31 7.89
N VAL A 13 3.32 1.24 7.12
CA VAL A 13 3.13 -0.13 7.63
C VAL A 13 4.01 -1.07 6.81
N SER A 14 4.82 -1.86 7.50
CA SER A 14 5.56 -2.96 6.89
C SER A 14 5.11 -4.28 7.49
N ARG A 15 5.08 -5.32 6.66
CA ARG A 15 4.76 -6.70 7.02
C ARG A 15 5.73 -7.64 6.33
N GLU A 16 6.23 -8.63 7.06
CA GLU A 16 7.17 -9.62 6.55
C GLU A 16 6.77 -11.00 7.07
N THR A 17 6.71 -11.97 6.17
CA THR A 17 6.47 -13.38 6.45
C THR A 17 7.53 -14.22 5.76
N LYS A 18 7.30 -15.54 5.62
CA LYS A 18 8.21 -16.40 4.83
C LYS A 18 7.94 -16.28 3.34
N GLU A 19 6.73 -15.87 2.98
CA GLU A 19 6.19 -15.80 1.62
C GLU A 19 6.44 -14.42 1.01
N THR A 20 6.28 -13.34 1.80
CA THR A 20 6.32 -11.97 1.28
C THR A 20 7.01 -10.97 2.21
N LYS A 21 7.45 -9.86 1.62
CA LYS A 21 7.86 -8.64 2.30
C LYS A 21 7.15 -7.46 1.64
N VAL A 22 6.32 -6.77 2.42
CA VAL A 22 5.46 -5.68 1.94
C VAL A 22 5.69 -4.43 2.76
N THR A 23 5.81 -3.28 2.11
CA THR A 23 5.76 -1.96 2.74
C THR A 23 4.72 -1.09 2.03
N VAL A 24 3.86 -0.47 2.84
CA VAL A 24 2.86 0.51 2.38
C VAL A 24 3.08 1.83 3.09
N VAL A 25 3.14 2.90 2.30
CA VAL A 25 3.05 4.28 2.76
C VAL A 25 1.76 4.89 2.22
N LEU A 26 0.91 5.42 3.09
CA LEU A 26 -0.39 5.96 2.74
C LEU A 26 -0.57 7.36 3.32
N ASP A 27 -1.06 8.28 2.49
CA ASP A 27 -1.40 9.66 2.87
C ASP A 27 -2.79 9.97 2.28
N LEU A 28 -3.82 9.96 3.14
CA LEU A 28 -5.22 10.14 2.76
C LEU A 28 -5.61 11.60 2.48
N ASP A 29 -4.74 12.55 2.84
CA ASP A 29 -4.95 13.99 2.63
C ASP A 29 -4.13 14.52 1.46
N GLY A 30 -3.30 13.67 0.84
CA GLY A 30 -2.41 14.04 -0.23
C GLY A 30 -2.94 13.65 -1.62
N GLY A 31 -2.57 14.43 -2.65
CA GLY A 31 -3.09 14.34 -4.03
C GLY A 31 -2.95 13.00 -4.79
N SER A 32 -2.16 12.97 -5.88
CA SER A 32 -2.20 11.90 -6.90
C SER A 32 -0.87 11.16 -7.13
N ARG A 33 0.03 11.17 -6.15
CA ARG A 33 1.30 10.44 -6.21
C ARG A 33 1.07 8.96 -5.90
N ARG A 34 1.46 8.10 -6.84
CA ARG A 34 1.31 6.65 -6.78
C ARG A 34 2.66 6.04 -7.17
N ASP A 35 3.18 5.16 -6.33
CA ASP A 35 4.45 4.46 -6.51
C ASP A 35 4.23 3.00 -6.10
N ILE A 36 3.89 2.14 -7.05
CA ILE A 36 3.33 0.81 -6.80
C ILE A 36 4.12 -0.21 -7.59
N GLU A 37 4.79 -1.12 -6.87
CA GLU A 37 5.54 -2.23 -7.43
C GLU A 37 5.24 -3.47 -6.59
N THR A 38 4.26 -4.27 -7.00
CA THR A 38 3.94 -5.57 -6.37
C THR A 38 4.58 -6.76 -7.08
N GLY A 39 5.14 -6.54 -8.27
CA GLY A 39 5.58 -7.59 -9.18
C GLY A 39 4.45 -8.22 -10.01
N ILE A 40 3.20 -7.79 -9.81
CA ILE A 40 2.01 -8.30 -10.53
C ILE A 40 1.34 -7.14 -11.29
N GLY A 41 1.62 -7.04 -12.59
CA GLY A 41 1.23 -5.85 -13.37
C GLY A 41 -0.26 -5.52 -13.40
N PHE A 42 -1.16 -6.53 -13.39
CA PHE A 42 -2.59 -6.27 -13.32
C PHE A 42 -3.02 -5.74 -11.95
N PHE A 43 -2.41 -6.23 -10.87
CA PHE A 43 -2.72 -5.77 -9.53
C PHE A 43 -2.17 -4.36 -9.28
N ASP A 44 -0.96 -4.06 -9.77
CA ASP A 44 -0.39 -2.71 -9.78
C ASP A 44 -1.35 -1.72 -10.46
N HIS A 45 -1.90 -2.09 -11.62
CA HIS A 45 -2.88 -1.29 -12.33
C HIS A 45 -4.15 -1.05 -11.49
N MET A 46 -4.69 -2.09 -10.83
CA MET A 46 -5.88 -1.94 -9.97
C MET A 46 -5.62 -1.03 -8.77
N LEU A 47 -4.45 -1.14 -8.13
CA LEU A 47 -4.07 -0.30 -6.99
C LEU A 47 -3.84 1.16 -7.42
N ASP A 48 -3.27 1.39 -8.61
CA ASP A 48 -3.12 2.73 -9.19
C ASP A 48 -4.49 3.38 -9.43
N GLN A 49 -5.45 2.64 -9.99
CA GLN A 49 -6.81 3.14 -10.18
C GLN A 49 -7.52 3.42 -8.85
N LEU A 50 -7.34 2.55 -7.85
CA LEU A 50 -7.88 2.75 -6.51
C LEU A 50 -7.37 4.06 -5.89
N ALA A 51 -6.05 4.31 -5.97
CA ALA A 51 -5.44 5.53 -5.46
C ALA A 51 -5.84 6.78 -6.26
N PHE A 52 -5.90 6.68 -7.59
CA PHE A 52 -6.32 7.79 -8.44
C PHE A 52 -7.76 8.23 -8.17
N HIS A 53 -8.69 7.29 -8.17
CA HIS A 53 -10.11 7.59 -7.95
C HIS A 53 -10.46 7.84 -6.48
N GLY A 54 -9.64 7.34 -5.56
CA GLY A 54 -9.76 7.64 -4.13
C GLY A 54 -9.10 8.94 -3.68
N GLU A 55 -8.42 9.65 -4.59
CA GLU A 55 -7.69 10.90 -4.32
C GLU A 55 -6.73 10.83 -3.13
N PHE A 56 -5.96 9.74 -3.04
CA PHE A 56 -4.93 9.56 -2.01
C PHE A 56 -3.56 9.25 -2.62
N ASN A 57 -2.49 9.62 -1.91
CA ASN A 57 -1.15 9.18 -2.28
C ASN A 57 -0.86 7.81 -1.68
N VAL A 58 -0.21 6.95 -2.46
CA VAL A 58 0.22 5.64 -1.98
C VAL A 58 1.59 5.24 -2.52
N GLY A 59 2.41 4.67 -1.66
CA GLY A 59 3.61 3.91 -2.00
C GLY A 59 3.41 2.46 -1.59
N ILE A 60 3.52 1.50 -2.52
CA ILE A 60 3.42 0.06 -2.24
C ILE A 60 4.63 -0.62 -2.87
N GLN A 61 5.37 -1.34 -2.05
CA GLN A 61 6.53 -2.12 -2.45
C GLN A 61 6.34 -3.53 -1.90
N ALA A 62 6.29 -4.52 -2.78
CA ALA A 62 6.16 -5.92 -2.38
C ALA A 62 7.13 -6.83 -3.14
N GLU A 63 7.78 -7.70 -2.38
CA GLU A 63 8.53 -8.85 -2.89
C GLU A 63 7.85 -10.11 -2.36
N GLY A 64 7.47 -11.03 -3.24
CA GLY A 64 6.76 -12.24 -2.85
C GLY A 64 7.19 -13.47 -3.65
N ASP A 65 6.66 -14.62 -3.26
CA ASP A 65 6.94 -15.94 -3.82
C ASP A 65 6.19 -16.23 -5.13
N LEU A 66 6.25 -15.29 -6.09
CA LEU A 66 5.54 -15.33 -7.38
C LEU A 66 5.81 -16.55 -8.27
N ILE A 67 6.82 -17.36 -7.92
CA ILE A 67 7.10 -18.64 -8.56
C ILE A 67 6.07 -19.72 -8.19
N ILE A 68 5.41 -19.59 -7.03
CA ILE A 68 4.34 -20.48 -6.58
C ILE A 68 3.03 -20.03 -7.23
N ASP A 69 2.54 -18.85 -6.85
CA ASP A 69 1.44 -18.12 -7.47
C ASP A 69 1.45 -16.65 -7.00
N ASP A 70 0.41 -15.89 -7.37
CA ASP A 70 0.24 -14.48 -6.97
C ASP A 70 -0.53 -14.30 -5.66
N HIS A 71 -1.08 -15.37 -5.08
CA HIS A 71 -2.07 -15.31 -3.98
C HIS A 71 -1.51 -14.61 -2.76
N HIS A 72 -0.36 -15.08 -2.26
CA HIS A 72 0.23 -14.53 -1.03
C HIS A 72 0.61 -13.06 -1.19
N THR A 73 1.14 -12.68 -2.36
CA THR A 73 1.51 -11.28 -2.64
C THR A 73 0.28 -10.39 -2.65
N VAL A 74 -0.80 -10.81 -3.33
CA VAL A 74 -2.06 -10.06 -3.35
C VAL A 74 -2.67 -9.94 -1.96
N GLU A 75 -2.74 -11.05 -1.21
CA GLU A 75 -3.28 -11.09 0.14
C GLU A 75 -2.51 -10.17 1.08
N ASP A 76 -1.18 -10.29 1.10
CA ASP A 76 -0.33 -9.58 2.06
C ASP A 76 -0.21 -8.09 1.76
N VAL A 77 -0.28 -7.69 0.50
CA VAL A 77 -0.48 -6.29 0.10
C VAL A 77 -1.82 -5.79 0.61
N GLY A 78 -2.91 -6.54 0.42
CA GLY A 78 -4.24 -6.20 0.91
C GLY A 78 -4.30 -6.00 2.44
N LEU A 79 -3.73 -6.94 3.20
CA LEU A 79 -3.66 -6.87 4.67
C LEU A 79 -2.84 -5.66 5.15
N THR A 80 -1.71 -5.40 4.49
CA THR A 80 -0.82 -4.28 4.86
C THR A 80 -1.47 -2.94 4.52
N LEU A 81 -2.09 -2.83 3.34
CA LEU A 81 -2.82 -1.65 2.90
C LEU A 81 -4.03 -1.36 3.81
N GLY A 82 -4.84 -2.39 4.13
CA GLY A 82 -5.97 -2.24 5.06
C GLY A 82 -5.54 -1.77 6.45
N THR A 83 -4.40 -2.26 6.94
CA THR A 83 -3.80 -1.77 8.20
C THR A 83 -3.36 -0.31 8.10
N ALA A 84 -2.78 0.10 6.96
CA ALA A 84 -2.41 1.49 6.73
C ALA A 84 -3.62 2.41 6.71
N PHE A 85 -4.71 2.04 6.01
CA PHE A 85 -5.97 2.79 6.02
C PHE A 85 -6.51 2.98 7.42
N ARG A 86 -6.62 1.89 8.20
CA ARG A 86 -7.11 1.96 9.57
C ARG A 86 -6.28 2.92 10.42
N ARG A 87 -4.95 2.82 10.38
CA ARG A 87 -4.06 3.72 11.13
C ARG A 87 -4.18 5.17 10.69
N ALA A 88 -4.28 5.42 9.39
CA ALA A 88 -4.42 6.77 8.85
C ALA A 88 -5.78 7.42 9.21
N MET A 89 -6.84 6.62 9.37
CA MET A 89 -8.15 7.10 9.80
C MET A 89 -8.27 7.32 11.32
N GLU A 90 -7.41 6.69 12.10
CA GLU A 90 -7.32 6.82 13.57
C GLU A 90 -6.37 7.96 14.02
N ALA A 91 -5.61 8.55 13.08
CA ALA A 91 -4.64 9.63 13.32
C ALA A 91 -5.30 11.01 13.48
#